data_AF-A0A5E3WM49-F1
#
_entry.id   AF-A0A5E3WM49-F1
#
_cell.length_a   1.000
_cell.length_b   1.000
_cell.length_c   1.000
_cell.angle_alpha   90.00
_cell.angle_beta   90.00
_cell.angle_gamma   90.00
#
_symmetry.space_group_name_H-M   'P 1'
#
loop_
_entity.id
_entity.type
_entity.pdbx_description
1 polymer ?
#
loop_
_entity_poly.entity_id
_entity_poly.type
_entity_poly.pdbx_seq_one_letter_code
_entity_poly.pdbx_strand_id
1 'polypeptide(L)'
;MSANAISIPEGFSYVAASLISVPLVLQWQAIYVSLARTAAKVEYPRAYAEKAEQEASVAAKVFNCRQRAHANTLENAPGIVITGLLTGLRYPMLAAGALALWSFARVIYAVNYGTGDPKKRATGFRIGALAGLALLGGAIKATYDFYAAGL
;
A
#
# COMPACT_ATOMS: atom_id res chain seq x y z
N MET A 1 -13.08 14.18 37.24
CA MET A 1 -12.51 13.32 36.19
C MET A 1 -12.03 14.23 35.09
N SER A 2 -10.71 14.38 34.90
CA SER A 2 -10.20 15.04 33.69
C SER A 2 -10.62 14.17 32.50
N ALA A 3 -11.29 14.74 31.52
CA ALA A 3 -11.61 14.03 30.30
C ALA A 3 -10.29 13.73 29.57
N ASN A 4 -9.90 12.45 29.55
CA ASN A 4 -8.80 11.95 28.73
C ASN A 4 -9.24 12.01 27.26
N ALA A 5 -9.17 13.20 26.66
CA ALA A 5 -9.56 13.44 25.27
C ALA A 5 -8.31 13.42 24.39
N ILE A 6 -8.30 12.56 23.36
CA ILE A 6 -7.30 12.60 22.29
C ILE A 6 -7.68 13.74 21.35
N SER A 7 -6.86 14.79 21.30
CA SER A 7 -7.00 15.88 20.34
C SER A 7 -6.26 15.56 19.03
N ILE A 8 -6.66 16.22 17.94
CA ILE A 8 -5.97 16.11 16.66
C ILE A 8 -4.65 16.90 16.78
N PRO A 9 -3.48 16.26 16.60
CA PRO A 9 -2.20 16.94 16.75
C PRO A 9 -1.94 17.91 15.59
N GLU A 10 -1.11 18.92 15.86
CA GLU A 10 -0.60 19.80 14.81
C GLU A 10 0.11 18.99 13.70
N GLY A 11 -0.18 19.29 12.44
CA GLY A 11 0.37 18.56 11.29
C GLY A 11 -0.40 17.30 10.89
N PHE A 12 -1.49 16.94 11.57
CA PHE A 12 -2.32 15.80 11.16
C PHE A 12 -2.97 15.99 9.77
N SER A 13 -3.10 17.22 9.29
CA SER A 13 -3.51 17.52 7.90
C SER A 13 -2.60 16.85 6.86
N TYR A 14 -1.29 16.78 7.13
CA TYR A 14 -0.35 16.05 6.27
C TYR A 14 -0.57 14.54 6.32
N VAL A 15 -0.93 14.01 7.49
CA VAL A 15 -1.31 12.60 7.64
C VAL A 15 -2.56 12.31 6.81
N ALA A 16 -3.58 13.16 6.90
CA ALA A 16 -4.80 13.04 6.11
C ALA A 16 -4.52 13.09 4.60
N ALA A 17 -3.68 14.02 4.15
CA ALA A 17 -3.26 14.12 2.75
C ALA A 17 -2.55 12.84 2.28
N SER A 18 -1.60 12.32 3.07
CA SER A 18 -0.90 11.06 2.76
C SER A 18 -1.79 9.82 2.90
N LEU A 19 -2.83 9.83 3.72
CA LEU A 19 -3.79 8.73 3.80
C LEU A 19 -4.61 8.61 2.52
N ILE A 20 -4.96 9.74 1.89
CA ILE A 20 -5.69 9.75 0.62
C ILE A 20 -4.87 9.11 -0.51
N SER A 21 -3.53 9.11 -0.46
CA SER A 21 -2.73 8.47 -1.51
C SER A 21 -2.89 6.95 -1.56
N VAL A 22 -3.28 6.29 -0.46
CA VAL A 22 -3.48 4.84 -0.41
C VAL A 22 -4.64 4.38 -1.31
N PRO A 23 -5.89 4.88 -1.14
CA PRO A 23 -6.99 4.53 -2.04
C PRO A 23 -6.76 5.00 -3.48
N LEU A 24 -6.06 6.12 -3.71
CA LEU A 24 -5.68 6.55 -5.05
C LEU A 24 -4.79 5.54 -5.76
N VAL A 25 -3.78 5.00 -5.07
CA VAL A 25 -2.92 3.94 -5.61
C VAL A 25 -3.71 2.67 -5.89
N LEU A 26 -4.62 2.27 -5.00
CA LEU A 26 -5.49 1.09 -5.22
C LEU A 26 -6.38 1.28 -6.44
N GLN A 27 -7.01 2.45 -6.58
CA GLN A 27 -7.87 2.76 -7.73
C GLN A 27 -7.07 2.77 -9.04
N TRP A 28 -5.87 3.35 -9.05
CA TRP A 28 -4.97 3.30 -10.20
C TRP A 28 -4.57 1.87 -10.54
N GLN A 29 -4.20 1.03 -9.55
CA GLN A 29 -3.86 -0.37 -9.77
C GLN A 29 -5.03 -1.18 -10.33
N ALA A 30 -6.27 -0.91 -9.88
CA ALA A 30 -7.46 -1.54 -10.44
C ALA A 30 -7.62 -1.23 -11.94
N ILE A 31 -7.44 0.03 -12.35
CA ILE A 31 -7.45 0.42 -13.78
C ILE A 31 -6.29 -0.26 -14.52
N TYR A 32 -5.10 -0.26 -13.93
CA TYR A 32 -3.89 -0.84 -14.51
C TYR A 32 -4.00 -2.35 -14.78
N VAL A 33 -4.70 -3.06 -13.88
CA VAL A 33 -5.09 -4.47 -14.03
C VAL A 33 -6.13 -4.64 -15.14
N SER A 34 -7.20 -3.85 -15.13
CA SER A 34 -8.28 -3.97 -16.11
C SER A 34 -7.79 -3.81 -17.54
N LEU A 35 -6.91 -2.83 -17.79
CA LEU A 35 -6.28 -2.65 -19.10
C LEU A 35 -5.47 -3.89 -19.54
N ALA A 36 -4.74 -4.51 -18.62
CA ALA A 36 -3.98 -5.73 -18.93
C ALA A 36 -4.88 -6.95 -19.11
N ARG A 37 -6.00 -7.03 -18.39
CA ARG A 37 -7.00 -8.10 -18.58
C ARG A 37 -7.54 -8.06 -20.00
N THR A 38 -7.94 -6.88 -20.47
CA THR A 38 -8.45 -6.70 -21.83
C THR A 38 -7.42 -7.11 -22.87
N ALA A 39 -6.15 -6.71 -22.69
CA ALA A 39 -5.05 -7.11 -23.58
C ALA A 39 -4.79 -8.62 -23.55
N ALA A 40 -4.93 -9.27 -22.40
CA ALA A 40 -4.74 -10.71 -22.22
C ALA A 40 -5.95 -11.55 -22.65
N LYS A 41 -7.10 -10.94 -22.95
CA LYS A 41 -8.37 -11.61 -23.28
C LYS A 41 -8.82 -12.63 -22.22
N VAL A 42 -8.54 -12.35 -20.95
CA VAL A 42 -8.96 -13.21 -19.82
C VAL A 42 -10.38 -12.85 -19.40
N GLU A 43 -11.32 -13.74 -19.71
CA GLU A 43 -12.74 -13.57 -19.38
C GLU A 43 -13.01 -13.59 -17.87
N TYR A 44 -14.02 -12.84 -17.45
CA TYR A 44 -14.60 -12.95 -16.11
C TYR A 44 -15.35 -14.28 -15.98
N PRO A 45 -15.42 -14.91 -14.78
CA PRO A 45 -15.03 -14.40 -13.47
C PRO A 45 -13.59 -14.77 -13.05
N ARG A 46 -12.75 -15.29 -13.96
CA ARG A 46 -11.40 -15.77 -13.59
C ARG A 46 -10.54 -14.62 -13.07
N ALA A 47 -9.93 -14.82 -11.91
CA ALA A 47 -9.06 -13.81 -11.29
C ALA A 47 -7.70 -13.71 -12.00
N TYR A 48 -7.17 -14.82 -12.51
CA TYR A 48 -5.87 -14.94 -13.14
C TYR A 48 -5.97 -15.76 -14.44
N ALA A 49 -5.01 -15.54 -15.35
CA ALA A 49 -4.74 -16.42 -16.48
C ALA A 49 -4.10 -17.73 -15.99
N GLU A 50 -4.38 -18.82 -16.69
CA GLU A 50 -3.81 -20.14 -16.44
C GLU A 50 -2.33 -20.21 -16.82
N LYS A 51 -1.66 -21.29 -16.41
CA LYS A 51 -0.23 -21.49 -16.69
C LYS A 51 0.03 -21.58 -18.21
N ALA A 52 -0.79 -22.34 -18.94
CA ALA A 52 -0.68 -22.48 -20.38
C ALA A 52 -0.86 -21.13 -21.11
N GLU A 53 -1.83 -20.31 -20.67
CA GLU A 53 -2.06 -18.97 -21.23
C GLU A 53 -0.88 -18.03 -20.99
N GLN A 54 -0.23 -18.09 -19.81
CA GLN A 54 0.95 -17.29 -19.49
C GLN A 54 2.20 -17.70 -20.28
N GLU A 55 2.34 -19.00 -20.58
CA GLU A 55 3.43 -19.53 -21.39
C GLU A 55 3.23 -19.19 -22.86
N ALA A 56 1.99 -19.19 -23.34
CA ALA A 56 1.63 -18.86 -24.71
C ALA A 56 1.56 -17.35 -25.00
N SER A 57 1.30 -16.51 -23.99
CA SER A 57 1.05 -15.07 -24.17
C SER A 57 1.76 -14.20 -23.12
N VAL A 58 2.62 -13.32 -23.61
CA VAL A 58 3.25 -12.27 -22.79
C VAL A 58 2.20 -11.37 -22.13
N ALA A 59 1.08 -11.09 -22.82
CA ALA A 59 0.00 -10.29 -22.28
C ALA A 59 -0.67 -10.97 -21.06
N ALA A 60 -0.89 -12.28 -21.12
CA ALA A 60 -1.43 -13.05 -19.99
C ALA A 60 -0.47 -13.06 -18.79
N LYS A 61 0.84 -13.19 -19.05
CA LYS A 61 1.86 -13.10 -18.00
C LYS A 61 1.89 -11.70 -17.35
N VAL A 62 1.83 -10.64 -18.17
CA VAL A 62 1.75 -9.25 -17.68
C VAL A 62 0.49 -9.03 -16.85
N PHE A 63 -0.66 -9.52 -17.31
CA PHE A 63 -1.91 -9.46 -16.56
C PHE A 63 -1.78 -10.09 -15.18
N ASN A 64 -1.26 -11.32 -15.08
CA ASN A 64 -1.07 -11.98 -13.79
C ASN A 64 -0.11 -11.22 -12.87
N CYS A 65 0.97 -10.65 -13.40
CA CYS A 65 1.89 -9.84 -12.60
C CYS A 65 1.23 -8.58 -12.06
N ARG A 66 0.45 -7.86 -12.88
CA ARG A 66 -0.29 -6.67 -12.44
C ARG A 66 -1.38 -7.03 -11.43
N GLN A 67 -2.12 -8.10 -11.68
CA GLN A 67 -3.14 -8.62 -10.76
C GLN A 67 -2.53 -8.96 -9.40
N ARG A 68 -1.38 -9.66 -9.38
CA ARG A 68 -0.70 -9.97 -8.12
C ARG A 68 -0.17 -8.72 -7.43
N ALA A 69 0.30 -7.73 -8.19
CA ALA A 69 0.76 -6.47 -7.61
C ALA A 69 -0.37 -5.71 -6.91
N HIS A 70 -1.55 -5.66 -7.53
CA HIS A 70 -2.75 -5.07 -6.95
C HIS A 70 -3.21 -5.84 -5.70
N ALA A 71 -3.35 -7.18 -5.81
CA ALA A 71 -3.74 -8.02 -4.69
C ALA A 71 -2.80 -7.89 -3.48
N ASN A 72 -1.48 -7.82 -3.72
CA ASN A 72 -0.53 -7.61 -2.63
C ASN A 72 -0.67 -6.24 -1.98
N THR A 73 -1.02 -5.20 -2.74
CA THR A 73 -1.26 -3.86 -2.18
C THR A 73 -2.53 -3.87 -1.34
N LEU A 74 -3.60 -4.54 -1.79
CA LEU A 74 -4.84 -4.75 -1.02
C LEU A 74 -4.59 -5.50 0.29
N GLU A 75 -3.76 -6.55 0.28
CA GLU A 75 -3.37 -7.30 1.49
C GLU A 75 -2.68 -6.42 2.55
N ASN A 76 -1.92 -5.41 2.10
CA ASN A 76 -1.12 -4.57 3.00
C ASN A 76 -1.81 -3.27 3.41
N ALA A 77 -2.72 -2.74 2.58
CA ALA A 77 -3.32 -1.42 2.77
C ALA A 77 -4.03 -1.26 4.13
N PRO A 78 -4.82 -2.23 4.65
CA PRO A 78 -5.45 -2.08 5.97
C PRO A 78 -4.43 -1.88 7.09
N GLY A 79 -3.38 -2.70 7.12
CA GLY A 79 -2.33 -2.58 8.13
C GLY A 79 -1.59 -1.24 8.07
N ILE A 80 -1.33 -0.75 6.86
CA ILE A 80 -0.66 0.54 6.62
C ILE A 80 -1.52 1.73 7.04
N VAL A 81 -2.82 1.69 6.76
CA VAL A 81 -3.76 2.73 7.21
C VAL A 81 -3.86 2.75 8.73
N ILE A 82 -4.01 1.58 9.38
CA ILE A 82 -4.11 1.48 10.84
C ILE A 82 -2.83 2.00 11.51
N THR A 83 -1.67 1.51 11.08
CA THR A 83 -0.38 1.95 11.65
C THR A 83 -0.08 3.41 11.34
N GLY A 84 -0.46 3.90 10.15
CA GLY A 84 -0.38 5.32 9.77
C GLY A 84 -1.21 6.22 10.67
N LEU A 85 -2.47 5.87 10.95
CA LEU A 85 -3.34 6.60 11.85
C LEU A 85 -2.80 6.62 13.28
N LEU A 86 -2.44 5.45 13.84
CA LEU A 86 -1.89 5.34 15.19
C LEU A 86 -0.59 6.13 15.34
N THR A 87 0.33 6.00 14.39
CA THR A 87 1.55 6.80 14.36
C THR A 87 1.21 8.29 14.28
N GLY A 88 0.26 8.68 13.44
CA GLY A 88 -0.10 10.07 13.19
C GLY A 88 -0.66 10.81 14.40
N LEU A 89 -1.30 10.10 15.32
CA LEU A 89 -1.84 10.68 16.56
C LEU A 89 -0.74 11.18 17.52
N ARG A 90 0.49 10.63 17.43
CA ARG A 90 1.62 11.03 18.28
C ARG A 90 2.79 11.63 17.49
N TYR A 91 3.02 11.14 16.28
CA TYR A 91 4.14 11.44 15.39
C TYR A 91 3.66 11.80 13.97
N PRO A 92 2.91 12.90 13.79
CA PRO A 92 2.24 13.24 12.53
C PRO A 92 3.18 13.37 11.34
N MET A 93 4.35 14.00 11.51
CA MET A 93 5.31 14.16 10.41
C MET A 93 5.92 12.83 9.94
N LEU A 94 6.22 11.92 10.88
CA LEU A 94 6.71 10.57 10.57
C LEU A 94 5.64 9.78 9.80
N ALA A 95 4.40 9.80 10.30
CA ALA A 95 3.27 9.12 9.66
C ALA A 95 3.05 9.65 8.23
N ALA A 96 2.98 10.97 8.06
CA ALA A 96 2.76 11.59 6.76
C ALA A 96 3.84 11.22 5.74
N GLY A 97 5.12 11.31 6.13
CA GLY A 97 6.24 10.95 5.26
C GLY A 97 6.27 9.47 4.91
N ALA A 98 6.06 8.58 5.89
CA ALA A 98 6.10 7.15 5.67
C ALA A 98 4.89 6.64 4.85
N LEU A 99 3.68 7.20 5.03
CA LEU A 99 2.51 6.89 4.20
C LEU A 99 2.71 7.32 2.73
N ALA A 100 3.26 8.52 2.51
CA ALA A 100 3.57 9.01 1.17
C ALA A 100 4.65 8.14 0.50
N LEU A 101 5.73 7.82 1.23
CA LEU A 101 6.80 6.96 0.74
C LEU A 101 6.30 5.56 0.42
N TRP A 102 5.45 4.98 1.28
CA TRP A 102 4.85 3.68 1.04
C TRP A 102 3.98 3.69 -0.22
N SER A 103 3.14 4.71 -0.40
CA SER A 103 2.27 4.84 -1.57
C SER A 103 3.10 4.99 -2.86
N PHE A 104 4.14 5.80 -2.84
CA PHE A 104 5.07 5.94 -3.96
C PHE A 104 5.82 4.64 -4.28
N ALA A 105 6.27 3.91 -3.26
CA ALA A 105 6.88 2.59 -3.42
C ALA A 105 5.93 1.58 -4.07
N ARG A 106 4.62 1.66 -3.81
CA ARG A 106 3.60 0.80 -4.46
C ARG A 106 3.40 1.10 -5.93
N VAL A 107 3.58 2.36 -6.35
CA VAL A 107 3.62 2.71 -7.78
C VAL A 107 4.83 2.06 -8.44
N ILE A 108 6.04 2.24 -7.89
CA ILE A 108 7.27 1.61 -8.43
C ILE A 108 7.12 0.09 -8.46
N TYR A 109 6.59 -0.50 -7.39
CA TYR A 109 6.36 -1.94 -7.28
C TYR A 109 5.46 -2.45 -8.40
N ALA A 110 4.30 -1.82 -8.61
CA ALA A 110 3.32 -2.23 -9.62
C ALA A 110 3.83 -2.00 -11.04
N VAL A 111 4.49 -0.88 -11.33
CA VAL A 111 5.08 -0.60 -12.65
C VAL A 111 6.13 -1.66 -12.99
N ASN A 112 7.08 -1.91 -12.10
CA ASN A 112 8.17 -2.84 -12.38
C ASN A 112 7.69 -4.30 -12.42
N TYR A 113 6.81 -4.71 -11.51
CA TYR A 113 6.24 -6.06 -11.54
C TYR A 113 5.37 -6.26 -12.78
N GLY A 114 4.63 -5.22 -13.19
CA GLY A 114 3.77 -5.21 -14.37
C GLY A 114 4.49 -5.31 -15.72
N THR A 115 5.81 -5.46 -15.74
CA THR A 115 6.61 -5.78 -16.95
C THR A 115 6.53 -7.26 -17.35
N GLY A 116 5.94 -8.12 -16.52
CA GLY A 116 5.92 -9.57 -16.75
C GLY A 116 7.15 -10.31 -16.21
N ASP A 117 8.09 -9.60 -15.58
CA ASP A 117 9.22 -10.18 -14.85
C ASP A 117 9.03 -10.00 -13.33
N PRO A 118 8.71 -11.08 -12.59
CA PRO A 118 8.53 -11.04 -11.14
C PRO A 118 9.74 -10.55 -10.34
N LYS A 119 10.96 -10.64 -10.90
CA LYS A 119 12.18 -10.21 -10.19
C LYS A 119 12.28 -8.69 -10.07
N LYS A 120 11.70 -7.94 -11.03
CA LYS A 120 11.78 -6.47 -11.07
C LYS A 120 10.99 -5.78 -9.97
N ARG A 121 10.12 -6.49 -9.26
CA ARG A 121 9.33 -5.97 -8.13
C ARG A 121 10.17 -5.59 -6.90
N ALA A 122 11.42 -6.08 -6.81
CA ALA A 122 12.21 -6.01 -5.59
C ALA A 122 12.45 -4.58 -5.07
N THR A 123 12.69 -3.61 -5.96
CA THR A 123 12.98 -2.22 -5.55
C THR A 123 11.82 -1.58 -4.82
N GLY A 124 10.63 -1.56 -5.43
CA GLY A 124 9.42 -1.02 -4.79
C GLY A 124 9.03 -1.80 -3.54
N PHE A 125 9.26 -3.11 -3.52
CA PHE A 125 9.01 -3.94 -2.34
C PHE A 125 9.89 -3.52 -1.15
N ARG A 126 11.20 -3.33 -1.36
CA ARG A 126 12.14 -2.96 -0.29
C ARG A 126 11.83 -1.58 0.27
N ILE A 127 11.57 -0.59 -0.58
CA ILE A 127 11.22 0.77 -0.14
C ILE A 127 9.90 0.75 0.65
N GLY A 128 8.88 0.04 0.14
CA GLY A 128 7.60 -0.11 0.82
C GLY A 128 7.72 -0.85 2.16
N ALA A 129 8.57 -1.86 2.25
CA ALA A 129 8.84 -2.57 3.50
C ALA A 129 9.47 -1.66 4.56
N LEU A 130 10.45 -0.84 4.17
CA LEU A 130 11.06 0.14 5.09
C LEU A 130 10.05 1.17 5.59
N ALA A 131 9.21 1.71 4.70
CA ALA A 131 8.15 2.63 5.08
C ALA A 131 7.11 1.96 6.01
N GLY A 132 6.74 0.72 5.72
CA GLY A 132 5.83 -0.06 6.56
C GLY A 132 6.40 -0.37 7.95
N LEU A 133 7.69 -0.68 8.05
CA LEU A 133 8.37 -0.88 9.33
C LEU A 133 8.46 0.42 10.13
N ALA A 134 8.68 1.56 9.48
CA ALA A 134 8.66 2.87 10.13
C ALA A 134 7.27 3.17 10.72
N LEU A 135 6.20 2.89 9.98
CA LEU A 135 4.83 3.04 10.49
C LEU A 135 4.51 2.07 11.62
N LEU A 136 4.94 0.81 11.51
CA LEU A 136 4.72 -0.18 12.57
C LEU A 136 5.45 0.20 13.86
N GLY A 137 6.73 0.58 13.77
CA GLY A 137 7.51 1.05 14.91
C GLY A 137 6.93 2.35 15.51
N GLY A 138 6.52 3.29 14.65
CA GLY A 138 5.83 4.51 15.06
C GLY A 138 4.54 4.23 15.81
N ALA A 139 3.73 3.28 15.34
CA ALA A 139 2.49 2.88 15.98
C ALA A 139 2.74 2.22 17.35
N ILE A 140 3.71 1.30 17.44
CA ILE A 140 4.10 0.68 18.72
C ILE A 140 4.51 1.75 19.73
N LYS A 141 5.35 2.70 19.32
CA LYS A 141 5.81 3.77 20.20
C LYS A 141 4.69 4.75 20.56
N ALA A 142 3.79 5.06 19.63
CA ALA A 142 2.61 5.89 19.92
C ALA A 142 1.71 5.22 20.97
N THR A 143 1.43 3.93 20.81
CA THR A 143 0.67 3.14 21.79
C THR A 143 1.34 3.13 23.16
N TYR A 144 2.66 2.94 23.22
CA TYR A 144 3.40 3.02 24.48
C TYR A 144 3.26 4.39 25.16
N ASP A 145 3.34 5.48 24.39
CA ASP A 145 3.18 6.83 24.92
C ASP A 145 1.79 7.08 25.48
N PHE A 146 0.76 6.61 24.79
CA PHE A 146 -0.62 6.72 25.27
C PHE A 146 -0.80 5.96 26.58
N TYR A 147 -0.31 4.71 26.63
CA TYR A 147 -0.33 3.92 27.86
C TYR A 147 0.41 4.59 29.01
N ALA A 148 1.62 5.10 28.77
CA ALA A 148 2.43 5.79 29.78
C ALA A 148 1.79 7.10 30.26
N ALA A 149 0.99 7.76 29.41
CA ALA A 149 0.22 8.95 29.75
C ALA A 149 -1.12 8.65 30.47
N GLY A 150 -1.48 7.37 30.63
CA GLY A 150 -2.75 6.97 31.23
C GLY A 150 -3.97 7.25 30.35
N LEU A 151 -3.78 7.26 29.02
CA LEU A 151 -4.82 7.38 28.00
C LEU A 151 -5.35 6.01 27.58
#